data_AF-A0AAN4WKF0-F1
#
_entry.id   AF-A0AAN4WKF0-F1
#
_cell.length_a   1.000
_cell.length_b   1.000
_cell.length_c   1.000
_cell.angle_alpha   90.00
_cell.angle_beta   90.00
_cell.angle_gamma   90.00
#
_symmetry.space_group_name_H-M   'P 1'
#
loop_
_entity.id
_entity.type
_entity.pdbx_description
1 polymer ?
#
loop_
_entity_poly.entity_id
_entity_poly.type
_entity_poly.pdbx_seq_one_letter_code
_entity_poly.pdbx_strand_id
1 'polypeptide(L)'
;MKPKTKIQKEVARLSANLRPISATQIDWAYRHCVEHIGYRTKKGNITCSDCGHEWHSDSGLCDTLEGCTCPKCHAELKVQDTRRRIYKETQNFSVITTCKGYQVIRVAQVRCESRKGEPMRFYCHEVVQRWISPDGKVTDMALLRGFLFCYCDVWALGSDMEVRPHNSLYDDVVARSCAYPKMRILPQLRRNGFKGDFHGISPVRLFKALLSDPRIETLMKGGEIEVMKHFLFNTRTADECWASYLIAKRHKYQIDNLSMWCDYLRMLKKLGQDLRNPKNICPEDFMAAHDNATRKIEAIHEKERAAEQRRWEIERREREQQRQLQRKKDAEDFIANKSKFFGLVITDEEIIVKVLESIDEYYNEGKTQGICVFGSGYYKKADTLILSARIGDEIIETVEVDLRTLEVVQCHGKHNQDTEYHERIIDLVNKNANLIRERMKAA
;
A
#
# COMPACT_ATOMS: atom_id res chain seq x y z
N MET A 1 0.76 6.44 -23.60
CA MET A 1 1.41 5.15 -23.90
C MET A 1 0.91 4.67 -25.26
N LYS A 2 1.74 3.93 -26.01
CA LYS A 2 1.29 3.36 -27.30
C LYS A 2 0.12 2.39 -27.07
N PRO A 3 -1.04 2.56 -27.74
CA PRO A 3 -2.18 1.66 -27.61
C PRO A 3 -1.81 0.22 -28.02
N LYS A 4 -1.99 -0.74 -27.12
CA LYS A 4 -1.61 -2.15 -27.35
C LYS A 4 -2.82 -3.01 -27.69
N THR A 5 -3.90 -2.89 -26.92
CA THR A 5 -5.09 -3.73 -27.06
C THR A 5 -6.03 -3.22 -28.16
N LYS A 6 -6.93 -4.09 -28.66
CA LYS A 6 -7.94 -3.72 -29.67
C LYS A 6 -8.82 -2.55 -29.20
N ILE A 7 -9.29 -2.60 -27.95
CA ILE A 7 -10.12 -1.54 -27.35
C ILE A 7 -9.33 -0.22 -27.21
N GLN A 8 -8.06 -0.26 -26.81
CA GLN A 8 -7.23 0.95 -26.71
C GLN A 8 -7.01 1.61 -28.07
N LYS A 9 -6.71 0.82 -29.11
CA LYS A 9 -6.52 1.32 -30.48
C LYS A 9 -7.81 1.96 -31.02
N GLU A 10 -8.95 1.32 -30.76
CA GLU A 10 -10.26 1.84 -31.16
C GLU A 10 -10.61 3.13 -30.42
N VAL A 11 -10.45 3.16 -29.09
CA VAL A 11 -10.69 4.35 -28.27
C VAL A 11 -9.80 5.52 -28.69
N ALA A 12 -8.50 5.28 -28.93
CA ALA A 12 -7.59 6.32 -29.40
C ALA A 12 -8.05 6.92 -30.75
N ARG A 13 -8.48 6.07 -31.69
CA ARG A 13 -9.03 6.51 -32.98
C ARG A 13 -10.34 7.30 -32.81
N LEU A 14 -11.24 6.84 -31.94
CA LEU A 14 -12.52 7.53 -31.71
C LEU A 14 -12.32 8.87 -30.99
N SER A 15 -11.41 8.93 -30.03
CA SER A 15 -11.03 10.13 -29.30
C SER A 15 -10.46 11.21 -30.22
N ALA A 16 -9.57 10.84 -31.15
CA ALA A 16 -9.02 11.76 -32.14
C ALA A 16 -10.08 12.39 -33.07
N ASN A 17 -11.23 11.73 -33.23
CA ASN A 17 -12.35 12.21 -34.07
C ASN A 17 -13.50 12.82 -33.25
N LEU A 18 -13.37 12.95 -31.92
CA LEU A 18 -14.37 13.62 -31.10
C LEU A 18 -14.37 15.11 -31.40
N ARG A 19 -15.58 15.68 -31.52
CA ARG A 19 -15.72 17.14 -31.57
C ARG A 19 -15.21 17.74 -30.25
N PRO A 20 -14.56 18.91 -30.29
CA PRO A 20 -14.22 19.64 -29.07
C PRO A 20 -15.43 19.86 -28.16
N ILE A 21 -15.18 20.12 -26.88
CA ILE A 21 -16.24 20.56 -25.98
C ILE A 21 -16.83 21.86 -26.54
N SER A 22 -18.16 21.91 -26.63
CA SER A 22 -18.86 23.01 -27.31
C SER A 22 -18.77 24.33 -26.52
N ALA A 23 -18.86 25.45 -27.23
CA ALA A 23 -18.89 26.77 -26.60
C ALA A 23 -19.98 26.90 -25.52
N THR A 24 -21.17 26.34 -25.74
CA THR A 24 -22.28 26.32 -24.76
C THR A 24 -21.93 25.55 -23.49
N GLN A 25 -21.15 24.47 -23.59
CA GLN A 25 -20.71 23.69 -22.43
C GLN A 25 -19.64 24.43 -21.64
N ILE A 26 -18.71 25.09 -22.35
CA ILE A 26 -17.65 25.90 -21.77
C ILE A 26 -18.24 27.12 -21.05
N ASP A 27 -19.14 27.86 -21.70
CA ASP A 27 -19.85 29.01 -21.14
C ASP A 27 -20.66 28.64 -19.89
N TRP A 28 -21.34 27.48 -19.93
CA TRP A 28 -21.99 26.94 -18.74
C TRP A 28 -21.00 26.72 -17.60
N ALA A 29 -19.83 26.14 -17.88
CA ALA A 29 -18.83 25.87 -16.86
C ALA A 29 -18.25 27.16 -16.26
N TYR A 30 -18.02 28.18 -17.09
CA TYR A 30 -17.54 29.49 -16.63
C TYR A 30 -18.50 30.18 -15.66
N ARG A 31 -19.81 29.94 -15.80
CA ARG A 31 -20.85 30.54 -14.94
C ARG A 31 -21.16 29.76 -13.66
N HIS A 32 -20.96 28.44 -13.67
CA HIS A 32 -21.49 27.56 -12.62
C HIS A 32 -20.43 26.74 -11.89
N CYS A 33 -19.22 26.61 -12.45
CA CYS A 33 -18.19 25.74 -11.87
C CYS A 33 -17.11 26.50 -11.10
N VAL A 34 -17.02 27.83 -11.26
CA VAL A 34 -16.04 28.68 -10.58
C VAL A 34 -16.74 29.76 -9.78
N GLU A 35 -16.09 30.26 -8.74
CA GLU A 35 -16.61 31.35 -7.91
C GLU A 35 -16.45 32.69 -8.62
N HIS A 36 -17.55 33.42 -8.73
CA HIS A 36 -17.57 34.83 -9.11
C HIS A 36 -17.49 35.68 -7.85
N ILE A 37 -16.43 36.51 -7.73
CA ILE A 37 -16.12 37.20 -6.47
C ILE A 37 -16.20 38.73 -6.57
N GLY A 38 -16.49 39.39 -5.44
CA GLY A 38 -16.37 40.83 -5.27
C GLY A 38 -15.20 41.17 -4.34
N TYR A 39 -14.22 41.96 -4.81
CA TYR A 39 -13.08 42.39 -3.98
C TYR A 39 -13.48 43.56 -3.09
N ARG A 40 -13.77 43.31 -1.81
CA ARG A 40 -14.13 44.38 -0.87
C ARG A 40 -12.93 44.90 -0.08
N THR A 41 -12.83 46.22 -0.01
CA THR A 41 -11.84 46.93 0.82
C THR A 41 -12.42 47.30 2.18
N LYS A 42 -11.56 47.63 3.14
CA LYS A 42 -11.99 48.13 4.47
C LYS A 42 -12.87 49.39 4.42
N LYS A 43 -12.82 50.13 3.30
CA LYS A 43 -13.60 51.36 3.10
C LYS A 43 -14.98 51.09 2.47
N GLY A 44 -15.40 49.85 2.28
CA GLY A 44 -16.71 49.53 1.67
C GLY A 44 -16.70 49.46 0.13
N ASN A 45 -15.63 49.86 -0.55
CA ASN A 45 -15.54 49.69 -2.01
C ASN A 45 -15.42 48.22 -2.41
N ILE A 46 -16.28 47.78 -3.31
CA ILE A 46 -16.31 46.45 -3.93
C ILE A 46 -15.92 46.60 -5.40
N THR A 47 -15.03 45.72 -5.88
CA THR A 47 -14.72 45.59 -7.30
C THR A 47 -15.20 44.24 -7.82
N CYS A 48 -15.99 44.23 -8.88
CA CYS A 48 -16.47 43.02 -9.54
C CYS A 48 -15.31 42.31 -10.26
N SER A 49 -15.18 41.00 -10.06
CA SER A 49 -14.20 40.19 -10.79
C SER A 49 -14.58 39.97 -12.26
N ASP A 50 -15.86 39.81 -12.59
CA ASP A 50 -16.29 39.53 -13.96
C ASP A 50 -16.06 40.70 -14.93
N CYS A 51 -16.37 41.93 -14.53
CA CYS A 51 -16.31 43.11 -15.40
C CYS A 51 -15.35 44.21 -14.95
N GLY A 52 -14.72 44.09 -13.78
CA GLY A 52 -13.78 45.08 -13.24
C GLY A 52 -14.40 46.35 -12.67
N HIS A 53 -15.73 46.51 -12.70
CA HIS A 53 -16.41 47.70 -12.19
C HIS A 53 -16.27 47.83 -10.68
N GLU A 54 -16.08 49.06 -10.18
CA GLU A 54 -15.97 49.37 -8.76
C GLU A 54 -17.14 50.26 -8.31
N TRP A 55 -17.70 49.95 -7.15
CA TRP A 55 -18.74 50.73 -6.49
C TRP A 55 -18.58 50.66 -4.97
N HIS A 56 -19.23 51.56 -4.25
CA HIS A 56 -19.29 51.55 -2.78
C HIS A 56 -20.54 50.80 -2.31
N SER A 57 -20.40 49.97 -1.28
CA SER A 57 -21.53 49.34 -0.59
C SER A 57 -21.49 49.65 0.91
N ASP A 58 -22.60 50.18 1.43
CA ASP A 58 -22.82 50.41 2.85
C ASP A 58 -23.31 49.14 3.58
N SER A 59 -23.67 48.08 2.84
CA SER A 59 -24.33 46.88 3.36
C SER A 59 -23.35 45.75 3.72
N GLY A 60 -22.30 46.09 4.46
CA GLY A 60 -21.17 45.19 4.71
C GLY A 60 -21.55 43.80 5.25
N LEU A 61 -22.51 43.71 6.19
CA LEU A 61 -22.93 42.43 6.78
C LEU A 61 -23.72 41.56 5.77
N CYS A 62 -24.70 42.15 5.07
CA CYS A 62 -25.52 41.45 4.07
C CYS A 62 -24.67 40.93 2.91
N ASP A 63 -23.80 41.79 2.37
CA ASP A 63 -22.85 41.44 1.31
C ASP A 63 -21.95 40.25 1.68
N THR A 64 -21.59 40.10 2.96
CA THR A 64 -20.74 39.00 3.45
C THR A 64 -21.50 37.67 3.51
N LEU A 65 -22.77 37.72 3.91
CA LEU A 65 -23.58 36.53 4.17
C LEU A 65 -24.24 36.00 2.90
N GLU A 66 -24.73 36.90 2.04
CA GLU A 66 -25.55 36.56 0.88
C GLU A 66 -24.85 36.87 -0.46
N GLY A 67 -23.72 37.57 -0.42
CA GLY A 67 -23.08 38.10 -1.63
C GLY A 67 -23.74 39.41 -2.09
N CYS A 68 -23.39 39.87 -3.29
CA CYS A 68 -23.94 41.08 -3.88
C CYS A 68 -24.13 40.93 -5.39
N THR A 69 -24.97 41.76 -6.00
CA THR A 69 -25.13 41.81 -7.46
C THR A 69 -24.33 42.98 -8.03
N CYS A 70 -23.51 42.73 -9.04
CA CYS A 70 -22.76 43.80 -9.69
C CYS A 70 -23.72 44.78 -10.40
N PRO A 71 -23.66 46.10 -10.15
CA PRO A 71 -24.58 47.06 -10.77
C PRO A 71 -24.35 47.25 -12.27
N LYS A 72 -23.19 46.85 -12.81
CA LYS A 72 -22.86 47.00 -14.24
C LYS A 72 -23.15 45.75 -15.08
N CYS A 73 -22.76 44.58 -14.60
CA CYS A 73 -22.89 43.32 -15.36
C CYS A 73 -23.96 42.38 -14.80
N HIS A 74 -24.58 42.73 -13.67
CA HIS A 74 -25.62 41.95 -13.01
C HIS A 74 -25.20 40.53 -12.58
N ALA A 75 -23.89 40.24 -12.56
CA ALA A 75 -23.37 39.01 -12.01
C ALA A 75 -23.58 38.97 -10.49
N GLU A 76 -24.02 37.83 -9.98
CA GLU A 76 -24.06 37.53 -8.55
C GLU A 76 -22.64 37.18 -8.07
N LEU A 77 -22.19 37.86 -7.02
CA LEU A 77 -20.81 37.81 -6.55
C LEU A 77 -20.75 37.43 -5.08
N LYS A 78 -19.87 36.48 -4.77
CA LYS A 78 -19.45 36.20 -3.39
C LYS A 78 -18.45 37.26 -2.95
N VAL A 79 -18.83 38.09 -1.99
CA VAL A 79 -17.98 39.18 -1.52
C VAL A 79 -16.86 38.64 -0.63
N GLN A 80 -15.62 39.02 -0.94
CA GLN A 80 -14.45 38.65 -0.17
C GLN A 80 -13.74 39.90 0.34
N ASP A 81 -13.59 40.00 1.67
CA ASP A 81 -12.75 41.02 2.29
C ASP A 81 -11.29 40.67 2.08
N THR A 82 -10.65 41.34 1.13
CA THR A 82 -9.28 40.99 0.74
C THR A 82 -8.47 42.18 0.26
N ARG A 83 -7.18 42.15 0.58
CA ARG A 83 -6.16 43.04 -0.01
C ARG A 83 -5.53 42.44 -1.27
N ARG A 84 -5.83 41.17 -1.57
CA ARG A 84 -5.29 40.49 -2.76
C ARG A 84 -5.85 41.16 -4.01
N ARG A 85 -4.96 41.40 -4.98
CA ARG A 85 -5.32 41.97 -6.28
C ARG A 85 -5.54 40.93 -7.36
N ILE A 86 -5.20 39.66 -7.09
CA ILE A 86 -5.30 38.56 -8.04
C ILE A 86 -6.04 37.42 -7.34
N TYR A 87 -7.02 36.86 -8.02
CA TYR A 87 -7.71 35.63 -7.66
C TYR A 87 -7.52 34.61 -8.79
N LYS A 88 -7.23 33.37 -8.41
CA LYS A 88 -7.10 32.25 -9.34
C LYS A 88 -7.84 31.07 -8.77
N GLU A 89 -8.63 30.42 -9.61
CA GLU A 89 -9.31 29.18 -9.26
C GLU A 89 -9.14 28.19 -10.40
N THR A 90 -9.11 26.91 -10.05
CA THR A 90 -9.08 25.82 -11.01
C THR A 90 -10.08 24.78 -10.57
N GLN A 91 -11.01 24.48 -11.46
CA GLN A 91 -12.10 23.53 -11.22
C GLN A 91 -12.23 22.61 -12.41
N ASN A 92 -12.88 21.46 -12.21
CA ASN A 92 -13.15 20.52 -13.27
C ASN A 92 -14.66 20.43 -13.50
N PHE A 93 -15.05 20.25 -14.75
CA PHE A 93 -16.42 19.90 -15.10
C PHE A 93 -16.43 18.74 -16.09
N SER A 94 -17.52 17.98 -16.09
CA SER A 94 -17.67 16.81 -16.92
C SER A 94 -18.83 16.93 -17.91
N VAL A 95 -18.61 16.43 -19.12
CA VAL A 95 -19.62 16.25 -20.15
C VAL A 95 -19.83 14.76 -20.36
N ILE A 96 -21.02 14.29 -20.03
CA ILE A 96 -21.42 12.89 -20.18
C ILE A 96 -22.11 12.70 -21.53
N THR A 97 -21.48 11.93 -22.41
CA THR A 97 -21.95 11.71 -23.78
C THR A 97 -21.75 10.27 -24.24
N THR A 98 -22.14 9.97 -25.49
CA THR A 98 -21.93 8.66 -26.11
C THR A 98 -21.17 8.81 -27.42
N CYS A 99 -20.30 7.85 -27.74
CA CYS A 99 -19.61 7.80 -29.03
C CYS A 99 -19.50 6.36 -29.52
N LYS A 100 -20.11 6.06 -30.69
CA LYS A 100 -20.01 4.75 -31.38
C LYS A 100 -20.17 3.54 -30.45
N GLY A 101 -21.19 3.56 -29.59
CA GLY A 101 -21.49 2.47 -28.65
C GLY A 101 -20.79 2.56 -27.28
N TYR A 102 -19.87 3.50 -27.10
CA TYR A 102 -19.24 3.79 -25.80
C TYR A 102 -20.03 4.85 -25.03
N GLN A 103 -20.09 4.69 -23.71
CA GLN A 103 -20.38 5.78 -22.80
C GLN A 103 -19.08 6.53 -22.54
N VAL A 104 -19.08 7.85 -22.73
CA VAL A 104 -17.88 8.68 -22.61
C VAL A 104 -18.13 9.78 -21.58
N ILE A 105 -17.27 9.86 -20.58
CA ILE A 105 -17.24 10.97 -19.61
C ILE A 105 -16.01 11.79 -19.94
N ARG A 106 -16.23 12.99 -20.49
CA ARG A 106 -15.17 13.93 -20.85
C ARG A 106 -15.01 14.91 -19.71
N VAL A 107 -13.81 15.08 -19.18
CA VAL A 107 -13.53 16.04 -18.13
C VAL A 107 -12.64 17.13 -18.67
N ALA A 108 -13.06 18.37 -18.44
CA ALA A 108 -12.28 19.54 -18.74
C ALA A 108 -11.98 20.35 -17.49
N GLN A 109 -10.76 20.84 -17.43
CA GLN A 109 -10.29 21.78 -16.45
C GLN A 109 -10.66 23.20 -16.91
N VAL A 110 -11.32 23.94 -16.03
CA VAL A 110 -11.58 25.36 -16.16
C VAL A 110 -10.70 26.10 -15.17
N ARG A 111 -9.95 27.07 -15.68
CA ARG A 111 -9.14 27.97 -14.85
C ARG A 111 -9.65 29.38 -15.04
N CYS A 112 -9.90 30.08 -13.94
CA CYS A 112 -10.19 31.50 -13.95
C CYS A 112 -9.03 32.30 -13.37
N GLU A 113 -8.79 33.47 -13.94
CA GLU A 113 -7.86 34.46 -13.42
C GLU A 113 -8.52 35.83 -13.42
N SER A 114 -8.73 36.37 -12.24
CA SER A 114 -9.27 37.72 -12.05
C SER A 114 -8.21 38.62 -11.45
N ARG A 115 -8.00 39.78 -12.08
CA ARG A 115 -7.15 40.85 -11.58
C ARG A 115 -8.04 42.04 -11.25
N LYS A 116 -7.95 42.55 -10.02
CA LYS A 116 -8.80 43.64 -9.54
C LYS A 116 -8.75 44.84 -10.49
N GLY A 117 -9.92 45.22 -11.02
CA GLY A 117 -10.13 46.31 -11.97
C GLY A 117 -10.13 45.88 -13.45
N GLU A 118 -9.85 44.61 -13.75
CA GLU A 118 -9.90 44.03 -15.09
C GLU A 118 -10.99 42.95 -15.17
N PRO A 119 -11.62 42.72 -16.34
CA PRO A 119 -12.52 41.59 -16.55
C PRO A 119 -11.81 40.24 -16.33
N MET A 120 -12.52 39.29 -15.71
CA MET A 120 -12.00 37.94 -15.46
C MET A 120 -11.68 37.23 -16.77
N ARG A 121 -10.56 36.48 -16.80
CA ARG A 121 -10.16 35.63 -17.92
C ARG A 121 -10.39 34.18 -17.58
N PHE A 122 -10.86 33.42 -18.56
CA PHE A 122 -11.15 32.00 -18.42
C PHE A 122 -10.37 31.17 -19.45
N TYR A 123 -9.96 29.99 -19.02
CA TYR A 123 -9.29 29.00 -19.85
C TYR A 123 -9.95 27.65 -19.66
N CYS A 124 -10.11 26.88 -20.73
CA CYS A 124 -10.72 25.56 -20.68
C CYS A 124 -9.89 24.56 -21.48
N HIS A 125 -9.50 23.46 -20.84
CA HIS A 125 -8.76 22.38 -21.47
C HIS A 125 -9.41 21.04 -21.15
N GLU A 126 -9.69 20.23 -22.15
CA GLU A 126 -10.09 18.84 -21.93
C GLU A 126 -8.87 18.03 -21.47
N VAL A 127 -8.96 17.46 -20.27
CA VAL A 127 -7.82 16.83 -19.59
C VAL A 127 -7.92 15.30 -19.53
N VAL A 128 -9.14 14.77 -19.46
CA VAL A 128 -9.40 13.32 -19.33
C VAL A 128 -10.65 12.93 -20.11
N GLN A 129 -10.63 11.75 -20.71
CA GLN A 129 -11.81 11.06 -21.22
C GLN A 129 -11.85 9.64 -20.64
N ARG A 130 -12.97 9.28 -20.01
CA ARG A 130 -13.24 7.93 -19.51
C ARG A 130 -14.17 7.25 -20.49
N TRP A 131 -13.65 6.27 -21.22
CA TRP A 131 -14.40 5.49 -22.21
C TRP A 131 -14.86 4.18 -21.60
N ILE A 132 -16.15 4.00 -21.45
CA ILE A 132 -16.76 2.79 -20.89
C ILE A 132 -17.42 2.02 -22.04
N SER A 133 -16.91 0.83 -22.30
CA SER A 133 -17.47 -0.07 -23.32
C SER A 133 -18.82 -0.67 -22.87
N PRO A 134 -19.61 -1.25 -23.79
CA PRO A 134 -20.86 -1.93 -23.46
C PRO A 134 -20.73 -3.07 -22.43
N ASP A 135 -19.55 -3.67 -22.29
CA ASP A 135 -19.24 -4.71 -21.29
C ASP A 135 -18.60 -4.14 -19.99
N GLY A 136 -18.60 -2.82 -19.81
CA GLY A 136 -18.14 -2.15 -18.60
C GLY A 136 -16.62 -2.00 -18.46
N LYS A 137 -15.83 -2.29 -19.50
CA LYS A 137 -14.38 -2.03 -19.48
C LYS A 137 -14.11 -0.54 -19.67
N VAL A 138 -13.23 0.01 -18.83
CA VAL A 138 -12.87 1.43 -18.87
C VAL A 138 -11.51 1.58 -19.54
N THR A 139 -11.43 2.49 -20.51
CA THR A 139 -10.18 2.93 -21.15
C THR A 139 -10.01 4.42 -20.92
N ASP A 140 -8.84 4.80 -20.43
CA ASP A 140 -8.53 6.17 -20.06
C ASP A 140 -7.70 6.85 -21.17
N MET A 141 -8.23 7.93 -21.72
CA MET A 141 -7.46 8.90 -22.51
C MET A 141 -7.20 10.11 -21.62
N ALA A 142 -5.97 10.57 -21.51
CA ALA A 142 -5.68 11.75 -20.70
C ALA A 142 -4.41 12.46 -21.14
N LEU A 143 -4.36 13.76 -20.86
CA LEU A 143 -3.12 14.52 -20.89
C LEU A 143 -2.12 13.93 -19.90
N LEU A 144 -0.84 14.18 -20.14
CA LEU A 144 0.21 13.80 -19.20
C LEU A 144 0.01 14.53 -17.86
N ARG A 145 0.22 13.81 -16.77
CA ARG A 145 0.29 14.38 -15.42
C ARG A 145 1.72 14.47 -14.95
N GLY A 146 2.04 15.48 -14.14
CA GLY A 146 3.33 15.58 -13.47
C GLY A 146 3.52 14.43 -12.49
N PHE A 147 4.70 13.80 -12.51
CA PHE A 147 5.01 12.52 -11.84
C PHE A 147 5.05 12.58 -10.29
N LEU A 148 5.07 13.76 -9.68
CA LEU A 148 5.28 13.93 -8.22
C LEU A 148 4.15 14.65 -7.45
N PHE A 149 3.01 14.95 -8.07
CA PHE A 149 1.98 15.77 -7.42
C PHE A 149 0.86 14.92 -6.81
N CYS A 150 0.63 15.09 -5.51
CA CYS A 150 -0.57 14.60 -4.81
C CYS A 150 -1.86 15.33 -5.24
N TYR A 151 -1.73 16.39 -6.02
CA TYR A 151 -2.82 17.21 -6.54
C TYR A 151 -3.47 16.57 -7.77
N CYS A 152 -4.81 16.47 -7.76
CA CYS A 152 -5.59 15.82 -8.81
C CYS A 152 -5.69 16.64 -10.12
N ASP A 153 -5.38 17.94 -10.06
CA ASP A 153 -5.64 18.96 -11.06
C ASP A 153 -4.39 19.45 -11.81
N VAL A 154 -3.23 18.82 -11.62
CA VAL A 154 -1.98 19.21 -12.31
C VAL A 154 -1.80 18.42 -13.61
N TRP A 155 -1.98 19.12 -14.73
CA TRP A 155 -1.87 18.57 -16.09
C TRP A 155 -0.79 19.29 -16.90
N ALA A 156 -0.05 18.54 -17.71
CA ALA A 156 0.80 19.12 -18.74
C ALA A 156 -0.08 19.51 -19.94
N LEU A 157 -0.59 20.74 -19.95
CA LEU A 157 -1.58 21.22 -20.93
C LEU A 157 -1.08 21.19 -22.38
N GLY A 158 0.23 21.17 -22.62
CA GLY A 158 0.83 21.03 -23.96
C GLY A 158 1.11 19.59 -24.38
N SER A 159 0.74 18.59 -23.57
CA SER A 159 0.93 17.17 -23.92
C SER A 159 -0.22 16.62 -24.75
N ASP A 160 -0.01 15.48 -25.38
CA ASP A 160 -1.06 14.83 -26.18
C ASP A 160 -2.11 14.13 -25.30
N MET A 161 -3.36 14.18 -25.77
CA MET A 161 -4.47 13.34 -25.30
C MET A 161 -4.27 11.91 -25.80
N GLU A 162 -3.68 11.05 -24.98
CA GLU A 162 -3.34 9.68 -25.35
C GLU A 162 -3.84 8.65 -24.34
N VAL A 163 -3.83 7.38 -24.73
CA VAL A 163 -4.15 6.27 -23.82
C VAL A 163 -3.15 6.30 -22.66
N ARG A 164 -3.67 6.25 -21.43
CA ARG A 164 -2.86 6.15 -20.20
C ARG A 164 -3.21 4.87 -19.43
N PRO A 165 -2.25 4.27 -18.69
CA PRO A 165 -2.58 3.30 -17.67
C PRO A 165 -3.57 3.90 -16.67
N HIS A 166 -4.42 3.06 -16.09
CA HIS A 166 -5.37 3.52 -15.09
C HIS A 166 -4.64 4.15 -13.89
N ASN A 167 -5.13 5.31 -13.47
CA ASN A 167 -4.70 6.02 -12.27
C ASN A 167 -5.95 6.38 -11.46
N SER A 168 -5.96 6.04 -10.17
CA SER A 168 -7.09 6.31 -9.27
C SER A 168 -7.47 7.78 -9.21
N LEU A 169 -6.51 8.69 -9.39
CA LEU A 169 -6.76 10.13 -9.40
C LEU A 169 -7.64 10.56 -10.58
N TYR A 170 -7.76 9.77 -11.65
CA TYR A 170 -8.75 10.03 -12.71
C TYR A 170 -10.19 9.84 -12.20
N ASP A 171 -10.40 8.93 -11.24
CA ASP A 171 -11.71 8.74 -10.62
C ASP A 171 -12.05 9.94 -9.73
N ASP A 172 -11.07 10.44 -8.97
CA ASP A 172 -11.22 11.64 -8.13
C ASP A 172 -11.56 12.89 -8.94
N VAL A 173 -10.87 13.09 -10.07
CA VAL A 173 -11.13 14.23 -10.95
C VAL A 173 -12.58 14.19 -11.46
N VAL A 174 -13.08 13.03 -11.86
CA VAL A 174 -14.48 12.88 -12.27
C VAL A 174 -15.43 13.09 -11.09
N ALA A 175 -15.14 12.50 -9.93
CA ALA A 175 -16.00 12.57 -8.74
C ALA A 175 -16.16 14.00 -8.22
N ARG A 176 -15.12 14.83 -8.34
CA ARG A 176 -15.14 16.25 -7.93
C ARG A 176 -15.61 17.19 -9.05
N SER A 177 -15.90 16.68 -10.24
CA SER A 177 -16.30 17.52 -11.37
C SER A 177 -17.78 17.89 -11.30
N CYS A 178 -18.10 19.15 -11.59
CA CYS A 178 -19.47 19.56 -11.87
C CYS A 178 -19.96 18.91 -13.17
N ALA A 179 -21.08 18.18 -13.15
CA ALA A 179 -21.60 17.54 -14.35
C ALA A 179 -22.47 18.52 -15.16
N TYR A 180 -22.15 18.67 -16.45
CA TYR A 180 -23.01 19.41 -17.38
C TYR A 180 -24.38 18.75 -17.47
N PRO A 181 -25.49 19.48 -17.26
CA PRO A 181 -26.81 18.89 -17.01
C PRO A 181 -27.38 18.10 -18.19
N LYS A 182 -27.04 18.47 -19.44
CA LYS A 182 -27.54 17.76 -20.62
C LYS A 182 -26.63 16.57 -20.94
N MET A 183 -27.05 15.39 -20.51
CA MET A 183 -26.30 14.14 -20.67
C MET A 183 -26.84 13.28 -21.83
N ARG A 184 -25.94 12.62 -22.57
CA ARG A 184 -26.30 11.50 -23.44
C ARG A 184 -25.87 10.19 -22.77
N ILE A 185 -26.83 9.29 -22.64
CA ILE A 185 -26.70 8.04 -21.90
C ILE A 185 -26.96 6.87 -22.85
N LEU A 186 -26.12 5.85 -22.80
CA LEU A 186 -26.34 4.61 -23.55
C LEU A 186 -27.71 3.99 -23.23
N PRO A 187 -28.44 3.46 -24.23
CA PRO A 187 -29.71 2.77 -24.01
C PRO A 187 -29.61 1.62 -22.99
N GLN A 188 -28.48 0.90 -22.95
CA GLN A 188 -28.22 -0.18 -22.02
C GLN A 188 -28.21 0.30 -20.57
N LEU A 189 -27.62 1.46 -20.27
CA LEU A 189 -27.62 2.03 -18.91
C LEU A 189 -29.03 2.38 -18.45
N ARG A 190 -29.85 2.95 -19.33
CA ARG A 190 -31.28 3.22 -19.06
C ARG A 190 -32.05 1.93 -18.82
N ARG A 191 -31.87 0.94 -19.70
CA ARG A 191 -32.45 -0.41 -19.56
C ARG A 191 -32.07 -1.05 -18.22
N ASN A 192 -30.85 -0.83 -17.76
CA ASN A 192 -30.32 -1.41 -16.53
C ASN A 192 -30.68 -0.59 -15.27
N GLY A 193 -31.53 0.44 -15.38
CA GLY A 193 -32.13 1.13 -14.25
C GLY A 193 -31.65 2.56 -13.99
N PHE A 194 -30.74 3.12 -14.80
CA PHE A 194 -30.31 4.51 -14.64
C PHE A 194 -31.41 5.51 -15.05
N LYS A 195 -31.90 6.30 -14.09
CA LYS A 195 -32.98 7.29 -14.29
C LYS A 195 -32.50 8.75 -14.27
N GLY A 196 -31.20 8.99 -14.27
CA GLY A 196 -30.62 10.35 -14.31
C GLY A 196 -29.93 10.78 -13.01
N ASP A 197 -30.18 10.08 -11.90
CA ASP A 197 -29.50 10.31 -10.62
C ASP A 197 -28.34 9.32 -10.44
N PHE A 198 -27.24 9.83 -9.89
CA PHE A 198 -26.04 9.08 -9.55
C PHE A 198 -26.00 8.65 -8.08
N HIS A 199 -26.90 9.16 -7.25
CA HIS A 199 -27.03 8.82 -5.84
C HIS A 199 -25.73 9.03 -5.03
N GLY A 200 -24.96 10.08 -5.37
CA GLY A 200 -23.67 10.36 -4.73
C GLY A 200 -22.53 9.44 -5.16
N ILE A 201 -22.71 8.62 -6.20
CA ILE A 201 -21.70 7.71 -6.75
C ILE A 201 -21.05 8.35 -7.98
N SER A 202 -19.73 8.25 -8.13
CA SER A 202 -19.05 8.71 -9.35
C SER A 202 -19.67 8.10 -10.62
N PRO A 203 -19.95 8.89 -11.67
CA PRO A 203 -20.51 8.40 -12.92
C PRO A 203 -19.76 7.21 -13.54
N VAL A 204 -18.43 7.20 -13.46
CA VAL A 204 -17.61 6.08 -13.98
C VAL A 204 -17.94 4.79 -13.25
N ARG A 205 -17.98 4.85 -11.92
CA ARG A 205 -18.19 3.66 -11.07
C ARG A 205 -19.58 3.09 -11.27
N LEU A 206 -20.61 3.95 -11.27
CA LEU A 206 -22.00 3.52 -11.45
C LEU A 206 -22.23 2.94 -12.85
N PHE A 207 -21.77 3.60 -13.91
CA PHE A 207 -21.96 3.11 -15.28
C PHE A 207 -21.18 1.82 -15.55
N LYS A 208 -19.94 1.72 -15.09
CA LYS A 208 -19.16 0.48 -15.16
C LYS A 208 -19.94 -0.67 -14.53
N ALA A 209 -20.45 -0.47 -13.31
CA ALA A 209 -21.14 -1.52 -12.58
C ALA A 209 -22.49 -1.88 -13.20
N LEU A 210 -23.27 -0.89 -13.66
CA LEU A 210 -24.53 -1.15 -14.37
C LEU A 210 -24.32 -1.94 -15.67
N LEU A 211 -23.18 -1.81 -16.34
CA LEU A 211 -22.88 -2.52 -17.58
C LEU A 211 -22.27 -3.92 -17.36
N SER A 212 -21.72 -4.19 -16.18
CA SER A 212 -20.94 -5.42 -15.92
C SER A 212 -21.48 -6.30 -14.79
N ASP A 213 -22.32 -5.77 -13.90
CA ASP A 213 -22.84 -6.49 -12.73
C ASP A 213 -24.39 -6.51 -12.74
N PRO A 214 -25.01 -7.67 -12.99
CA PRO A 214 -26.47 -7.80 -13.03
C PRO A 214 -27.13 -7.60 -11.65
N ARG A 215 -26.36 -7.71 -10.55
CA ARG A 215 -26.87 -7.45 -9.20
C ARG A 215 -27.16 -5.98 -9.00
N ILE A 216 -26.29 -5.11 -9.52
CA ILE A 216 -26.44 -3.66 -9.46
C ILE A 216 -27.65 -3.23 -10.30
N GLU A 217 -27.86 -3.83 -11.48
CA GLU A 217 -29.10 -3.65 -12.26
C GLU A 217 -30.34 -4.03 -11.44
N THR A 218 -30.32 -5.19 -10.80
CA THR A 218 -31.45 -5.70 -9.99
C THR A 218 -31.79 -4.73 -8.87
N LEU A 219 -30.79 -4.26 -8.12
CA LEU A 219 -30.98 -3.33 -7.00
C LEU A 219 -31.44 -1.95 -7.47
N MET A 220 -30.85 -1.41 -8.54
CA MET A 220 -31.27 -0.13 -9.13
C MET A 220 -32.73 -0.18 -9.61
N LYS A 221 -33.13 -1.25 -10.28
CA LYS A 221 -34.53 -1.43 -10.71
C LYS A 221 -35.49 -1.62 -9.53
N GLY A 222 -35.04 -2.29 -8.48
CA GLY A 222 -35.79 -2.48 -7.25
C GLY A 222 -35.89 -1.23 -6.36
N GLY A 223 -35.15 -0.15 -6.66
CA GLY A 223 -35.08 1.04 -5.82
C GLY A 223 -34.24 0.87 -4.54
N GLU A 224 -33.42 -0.19 -4.46
CA GLU A 224 -32.62 -0.57 -3.30
C GLU A 224 -31.30 0.21 -3.26
N ILE A 225 -31.37 1.54 -3.20
CA ILE A 225 -30.22 2.43 -3.42
C ILE A 225 -29.11 2.22 -2.37
N GLU A 226 -29.46 2.08 -1.10
CA GLU A 226 -28.45 1.91 -0.04
C GLU A 226 -27.79 0.53 -0.09
N VAL A 227 -28.54 -0.53 -0.44
CA VAL A 227 -27.99 -1.87 -0.69
C VAL A 227 -27.07 -1.85 -1.91
N MET A 228 -27.50 -1.18 -2.98
CA MET A 228 -26.72 -1.00 -4.20
C MET A 228 -25.38 -0.32 -3.91
N LYS A 229 -25.39 0.79 -3.16
CA LYS A 229 -24.17 1.46 -2.71
C LYS A 229 -23.27 0.50 -1.93
N HIS A 230 -23.81 -0.17 -0.91
CA HIS A 230 -23.01 -1.06 -0.06
C HIS A 230 -22.32 -2.17 -0.87
N PHE A 231 -23.04 -2.86 -1.76
CA PHE A 231 -22.47 -3.91 -2.61
C PHE A 231 -21.54 -3.38 -3.69
N LEU A 232 -21.78 -2.17 -4.22
CA LEU A 232 -20.89 -1.53 -5.17
C LEU A 232 -19.52 -1.20 -4.56
N PHE A 233 -19.49 -0.76 -3.30
CA PHE A 233 -18.24 -0.45 -2.59
C PHE A 233 -17.60 -1.68 -1.95
N ASN A 234 -18.37 -2.74 -1.68
CA ASN A 234 -17.90 -3.99 -1.05
C ASN A 234 -18.22 -5.20 -1.93
N THR A 235 -17.55 -5.32 -3.08
CA THR A 235 -17.84 -6.36 -4.09
C THR A 235 -17.72 -7.78 -3.54
N ARG A 236 -16.72 -8.05 -2.70
CA ARG A 236 -16.57 -9.35 -2.03
C ARG A 236 -17.75 -9.67 -1.10
N THR A 237 -18.23 -8.68 -0.35
CA THR A 237 -19.43 -8.83 0.47
C THR A 237 -20.64 -9.15 -0.41
N ALA A 238 -20.76 -8.49 -1.56
CA ALA A 238 -21.82 -8.78 -2.52
C ALA A 238 -21.74 -10.24 -3.00
N ASP A 239 -20.56 -10.74 -3.35
CA ASP A 239 -20.37 -12.14 -3.78
C ASP A 239 -20.76 -13.13 -2.68
N GLU A 240 -20.39 -12.84 -1.43
CA GLU A 240 -20.66 -13.71 -0.27
C GLU A 240 -22.14 -13.70 0.14
N CYS A 241 -22.80 -12.53 0.10
CA CYS A 241 -24.12 -12.33 0.70
C CYS A 241 -25.29 -12.34 -0.30
N TRP A 242 -25.03 -12.24 -1.61
CA TRP A 242 -26.09 -12.03 -2.62
C TRP A 242 -27.19 -13.09 -2.58
N ALA A 243 -26.82 -14.37 -2.48
CA ALA A 243 -27.80 -15.46 -2.44
C ALA A 243 -28.72 -15.36 -1.21
N SER A 244 -28.14 -15.08 -0.03
CA SER A 244 -28.90 -14.87 1.20
C SER A 244 -29.76 -13.61 1.13
N TYR A 245 -29.27 -12.54 0.49
CA TYR A 245 -30.03 -11.29 0.32
C TYR A 245 -31.29 -11.52 -0.51
N LEU A 246 -31.18 -12.27 -1.63
CA LEU A 246 -32.34 -12.64 -2.45
C LEU A 246 -33.37 -13.46 -1.67
N ILE A 247 -32.91 -14.36 -0.79
CA ILE A 247 -33.80 -15.16 0.07
C ILE A 247 -34.48 -14.26 1.10
N ALA A 248 -33.75 -13.41 1.81
CA ALA A 248 -34.31 -12.45 2.76
C ALA A 248 -35.38 -11.56 2.10
N LYS A 249 -35.09 -11.04 0.90
CA LYS A 249 -36.06 -10.29 0.07
C LYS A 249 -37.33 -11.09 -0.23
N ARG A 250 -37.19 -12.36 -0.65
CA ARG A 250 -38.35 -13.24 -0.94
C ARG A 250 -39.21 -13.47 0.30
N HIS A 251 -38.59 -13.55 1.47
CA HIS A 251 -39.27 -13.70 2.76
C HIS A 251 -39.76 -12.38 3.35
N LYS A 252 -39.61 -11.26 2.63
CA LYS A 252 -39.98 -9.91 3.09
C LYS A 252 -39.31 -9.52 4.42
N TYR A 253 -38.13 -10.07 4.67
CA TYR A 253 -37.35 -9.74 5.85
C TYR A 253 -36.76 -8.33 5.71
N GLN A 254 -37.00 -7.48 6.72
CA GLN A 254 -36.48 -6.13 6.76
C GLN A 254 -35.05 -6.14 7.32
N ILE A 255 -34.11 -5.59 6.56
CA ILE A 255 -32.71 -5.49 6.96
C ILE A 255 -32.40 -4.02 7.27
N ASP A 256 -32.46 -3.64 8.54
CA ASP A 256 -32.23 -2.25 8.95
C ASP A 256 -30.76 -1.84 8.80
N ASN A 257 -29.84 -2.75 9.14
CA ASN A 257 -28.41 -2.54 8.99
C ASN A 257 -27.78 -3.64 8.13
N LEU A 258 -27.62 -3.36 6.84
CA LEU A 258 -27.07 -4.31 5.87
C LEU A 258 -25.63 -4.74 6.21
N SER A 259 -24.80 -3.83 6.73
CA SER A 259 -23.41 -4.15 7.06
C SER A 259 -23.35 -5.16 8.19
N MET A 260 -24.06 -4.90 9.30
CA MET A 260 -24.13 -5.83 10.43
C MET A 260 -24.75 -7.16 10.01
N TRP A 261 -25.77 -7.14 9.15
CA TRP A 261 -26.37 -8.37 8.65
C TRP A 261 -25.39 -9.18 7.79
N CYS A 262 -24.56 -8.54 6.97
CA CYS A 262 -23.50 -9.22 6.23
C CYS A 262 -22.44 -9.83 7.16
N ASP A 263 -22.05 -9.12 8.23
CA ASP A 263 -21.13 -9.64 9.24
C ASP A 263 -21.72 -10.84 9.98
N TYR A 264 -23.01 -10.78 10.31
CA TYR A 264 -23.76 -11.91 10.85
C TYR A 264 -23.71 -13.14 9.93
N LEU A 265 -23.92 -12.98 8.62
CA LEU A 265 -23.80 -14.09 7.67
C LEU A 265 -22.40 -14.71 7.65
N ARG A 266 -21.34 -13.91 7.77
CA ARG A 266 -19.97 -14.42 7.86
C ARG A 266 -19.73 -15.22 9.14
N MET A 267 -20.28 -14.75 10.26
CA MET A 267 -20.23 -15.49 11.52
C MET A 267 -20.96 -16.84 11.39
N LEU A 268 -22.17 -16.83 10.83
CA LEU A 268 -22.92 -18.05 10.54
C LEU A 268 -22.14 -19.02 9.66
N LYS A 269 -21.47 -18.53 8.61
CA LYS A 269 -20.60 -19.34 7.74
C LYS A 269 -19.46 -19.99 8.52
N LYS A 270 -18.77 -19.22 9.38
CA LYS A 270 -17.68 -19.75 10.23
C LYS A 270 -18.20 -20.73 11.28
N LEU A 271 -19.45 -20.58 11.72
CA LEU A 271 -20.15 -21.54 12.59
C LEU A 271 -20.73 -22.75 11.84
N GLY A 272 -20.50 -22.88 10.53
CA GLY A 272 -20.99 -23.99 9.70
C GLY A 272 -22.51 -23.99 9.48
N GLN A 273 -23.18 -22.85 9.67
CA GLN A 273 -24.62 -22.71 9.49
C GLN A 273 -24.97 -22.50 8.00
N ASP A 274 -26.10 -23.07 7.57
CA ASP A 274 -26.60 -22.91 6.20
C ASP A 274 -27.14 -21.49 5.96
N LEU A 275 -26.48 -20.75 5.06
CA LEU A 275 -26.86 -19.39 4.67
C LEU A 275 -28.00 -19.34 3.64
N ARG A 276 -28.49 -20.48 3.17
CA ARG A 276 -29.68 -20.59 2.31
C ARG A 276 -30.94 -20.88 3.11
N ASN A 277 -30.83 -21.19 4.39
CA ASN A 277 -31.97 -21.44 5.26
C ASN A 277 -32.52 -20.11 5.82
N PRO A 278 -33.76 -19.71 5.50
CA PRO A 278 -34.37 -18.49 6.01
C PRO A 278 -34.39 -18.40 7.54
N LYS A 279 -34.53 -19.54 8.24
CA LYS A 279 -34.54 -19.58 9.71
C LYS A 279 -33.21 -19.12 10.32
N ASN A 280 -32.11 -19.25 9.58
CA ASN A 280 -30.79 -18.83 10.04
C ASN A 280 -30.55 -17.36 9.70
N ILE A 281 -30.92 -16.91 8.50
CA ILE A 281 -30.53 -15.59 7.98
C ILE A 281 -31.57 -14.49 8.23
N CYS A 282 -32.79 -14.86 8.63
CA CYS A 282 -33.91 -13.95 8.94
C CYS A 282 -34.40 -14.18 10.39
N PRO A 283 -33.57 -13.91 11.41
CA PRO A 283 -33.99 -14.04 12.81
C PRO A 283 -35.07 -13.03 13.17
N GLU A 284 -36.00 -13.40 14.06
CA GLU A 284 -37.03 -12.47 14.56
C GLU A 284 -36.40 -11.33 15.36
N ASP A 285 -35.44 -11.64 16.24
CA ASP A 285 -34.59 -10.67 16.94
C ASP A 285 -33.16 -10.74 16.38
N PHE A 286 -32.85 -9.81 15.47
CA PHE A 286 -31.55 -9.73 14.82
C PHE A 286 -30.41 -9.47 15.80
N MET A 287 -30.62 -8.60 16.80
CA MET A 287 -29.55 -8.22 17.73
C MET A 287 -29.20 -9.38 18.65
N ALA A 288 -30.22 -10.07 19.20
CA ALA A 288 -29.99 -11.26 20.01
C ALA A 288 -29.30 -12.38 19.22
N ALA A 289 -29.69 -12.59 17.96
CA ALA A 289 -29.08 -13.58 17.09
C ALA A 289 -27.62 -13.23 16.74
N HIS A 290 -27.35 -11.96 16.43
CA HIS A 290 -26.01 -11.43 16.17
C HIS A 290 -25.10 -11.64 17.39
N ASP A 291 -25.50 -11.19 18.57
CA ASP A 291 -24.69 -11.26 19.79
C ASP A 291 -24.44 -12.70 20.26
N ASN A 292 -25.38 -13.61 20.01
CA ASN A 292 -25.15 -15.04 20.21
C ASN A 292 -24.11 -15.59 19.25
N ALA A 293 -24.15 -15.22 17.97
CA ALA A 293 -23.15 -15.63 16.99
C ALA A 293 -21.75 -15.09 17.37
N THR A 294 -21.67 -13.82 17.77
CA THR A 294 -20.43 -13.17 18.24
C THR A 294 -19.79 -13.95 19.38
N ARG A 295 -20.54 -14.25 20.45
CA ARG A 295 -20.04 -15.03 21.60
C ARG A 295 -19.51 -16.41 21.20
N LYS A 296 -20.18 -17.09 20.26
CA LYS A 296 -19.72 -18.39 19.75
C LYS A 296 -18.42 -18.27 18.96
N ILE A 297 -18.29 -17.24 18.12
CA ILE A 297 -17.06 -16.95 17.37
C ILE A 297 -15.90 -16.62 18.30
N GLU A 298 -16.14 -15.79 19.32
CA GLU A 298 -15.13 -15.43 20.33
C GLU A 298 -14.63 -16.66 21.10
N ALA A 299 -15.53 -17.57 21.49
CA ALA A 299 -15.15 -18.82 22.14
C ALA A 299 -14.30 -19.73 21.24
N ILE A 300 -14.53 -19.71 19.91
CA ILE A 300 -13.67 -20.42 18.94
C ILE A 300 -12.28 -19.77 18.90
N HIS A 301 -12.21 -18.44 18.76
CA HIS A 301 -10.92 -17.72 18.74
C HIS A 301 -10.11 -17.90 20.03
N GLU A 302 -10.76 -17.95 21.19
CA GLU A 302 -10.10 -18.21 22.46
C GLU A 302 -9.50 -19.62 22.51
N LYS A 303 -10.25 -20.64 22.06
CA LYS A 303 -9.75 -22.02 21.96
C LYS A 303 -8.59 -22.14 20.96
N GLU A 304 -8.68 -21.46 19.82
CA GLU A 304 -7.62 -21.43 18.80
C GLU A 304 -6.33 -20.80 19.36
N ARG A 305 -6.44 -19.64 20.03
CA ARG A 305 -5.30 -18.97 20.68
C ARG A 305 -4.66 -19.83 21.77
N ALA A 306 -5.47 -20.46 22.62
CA ALA A 306 -4.97 -21.36 23.66
C ALA A 306 -4.31 -22.63 23.08
N ALA A 307 -4.79 -23.15 21.94
CA ALA A 307 -4.15 -24.26 21.25
C ALA A 307 -2.82 -23.85 20.60
N GLU A 308 -2.76 -22.66 19.99
CA GLU A 308 -1.55 -22.11 19.40
C GLU A 308 -0.46 -21.83 20.45
N GLN A 309 -0.82 -21.24 21.58
CA GLN A 309 0.09 -21.04 22.71
C GLN A 309 0.67 -22.37 23.22
N ARG A 310 -0.17 -23.40 23.37
CA ARG A 310 0.29 -24.75 23.77
C ARG A 310 1.26 -25.36 22.75
N ARG A 311 0.97 -25.23 21.45
CA ARG A 311 1.89 -25.71 20.39
C ARG A 311 3.23 -24.98 20.45
N TRP A 312 3.20 -23.66 20.60
CA TRP A 312 4.41 -22.85 20.71
C TRP A 312 5.26 -23.23 21.95
N GLU A 313 4.61 -23.48 23.09
CA GLU A 313 5.32 -23.92 24.30
C GLU A 313 5.98 -25.29 24.14
N ILE A 314 5.30 -26.25 23.49
CA ILE A 314 5.84 -27.57 23.19
C ILE A 314 7.04 -27.44 22.26
N GLU A 315 6.90 -26.72 21.13
CA GLU A 315 7.98 -26.52 20.16
C GLU A 315 9.20 -25.83 20.80
N ARG A 316 8.96 -24.85 21.68
CA ARG A 316 10.03 -24.17 22.41
C ARG A 316 10.78 -25.13 23.32
N ARG A 317 10.08 -26.00 24.06
CA ARG A 317 10.69 -27.01 24.95
C ARG A 317 11.49 -28.04 24.17
N GLU A 318 10.95 -28.55 23.06
CA GLU A 318 11.65 -29.49 22.18
C GLU A 318 12.93 -28.88 21.62
N ARG A 319 12.88 -27.62 21.14
CA ARG A 319 14.05 -26.91 20.64
C ARG A 319 15.11 -26.67 21.71
N GLU A 320 14.69 -26.42 22.96
CA GLU A 320 15.61 -26.30 24.09
C GLU A 320 16.28 -27.63 24.45
N GLN A 321 15.51 -28.73 24.53
CA GLN A 321 16.03 -30.07 24.76
C GLN A 321 17.01 -30.51 23.67
N GLN A 322 16.67 -30.26 22.40
CA GLN A 322 17.55 -30.58 21.27
C GLN A 322 18.86 -29.80 21.33
N ARG A 323 18.82 -28.50 21.71
CA ARG A 323 20.04 -27.71 21.91
C ARG A 323 20.89 -28.22 23.07
N GLN A 324 20.28 -28.65 24.17
CA GLN A 324 21.02 -29.25 25.29
C GLN A 324 21.68 -30.58 24.88
N LEU A 325 20.96 -31.44 24.16
CA LEU A 325 21.50 -32.70 23.64
C LEU A 325 22.66 -32.46 22.67
N GLN A 326 22.51 -31.50 21.75
CA GLN A 326 23.59 -31.13 20.83
C GLN A 326 24.81 -30.59 21.57
N ARG A 327 24.65 -29.76 22.61
CA ARG A 327 25.77 -29.27 23.43
C ARG A 327 26.51 -30.40 24.13
N LYS A 328 25.78 -31.39 24.68
CA LYS A 328 26.40 -32.58 25.30
C LYS A 328 27.20 -33.36 24.28
N LYS A 329 26.62 -33.63 23.10
CA LYS A 329 27.30 -34.33 22.02
C LYS A 329 28.54 -33.56 21.54
N ASP A 330 28.43 -32.26 21.32
CA ASP A 330 29.55 -31.41 20.91
C ASP A 330 30.71 -31.47 21.94
N ALA A 331 30.41 -31.52 23.24
CA ALA A 331 31.40 -31.65 24.29
C ALA A 331 32.05 -33.04 24.32
N GLU A 332 31.26 -34.11 24.16
CA GLU A 332 31.77 -35.49 24.04
C GLU A 332 32.67 -35.64 22.81
N ASP A 333 32.24 -35.15 21.65
CA ASP A 333 33.00 -35.19 20.39
C ASP A 333 34.30 -34.37 20.51
N PHE A 334 34.27 -33.22 21.20
CA PHE A 334 35.48 -32.42 21.46
C PHE A 334 36.50 -33.21 22.27
N ILE A 335 36.09 -33.82 23.39
CA ILE A 335 36.99 -34.63 24.22
C ILE A 335 37.52 -35.83 23.43
N ALA A 336 36.66 -36.55 22.70
CA ALA A 336 37.07 -37.71 21.90
C ALA A 336 38.12 -37.34 20.84
N ASN A 337 37.96 -36.19 20.18
CA ASN A 337 38.84 -35.76 19.10
C ASN A 337 40.12 -35.08 19.62
N LYS A 338 40.05 -34.33 20.72
CA LYS A 338 41.12 -33.39 21.12
C LYS A 338 41.92 -33.82 22.35
N SER A 339 41.38 -34.69 23.22
CA SER A 339 42.02 -35.04 24.50
C SER A 339 43.44 -35.60 24.38
N LYS A 340 43.73 -36.34 23.30
CA LYS A 340 45.09 -36.88 23.02
C LYS A 340 46.17 -35.81 22.91
N PHE A 341 45.80 -34.59 22.54
CA PHE A 341 46.70 -33.45 22.39
C PHE A 341 46.81 -32.58 23.65
N PHE A 342 45.99 -32.82 24.68
CA PHE A 342 46.03 -32.03 25.90
C PHE A 342 47.38 -32.17 26.61
N GLY A 343 47.86 -31.07 27.18
CA GLY A 343 49.19 -30.89 27.74
C GLY A 343 50.31 -30.76 26.70
N LEU A 344 49.99 -30.67 25.39
CA LEU A 344 51.00 -30.36 24.38
C LEU A 344 51.39 -28.88 24.47
N VAL A 345 52.68 -28.64 24.68
CA VAL A 345 53.29 -27.31 24.72
C VAL A 345 54.56 -27.34 23.86
N ILE A 346 54.68 -26.35 22.99
CA ILE A 346 55.85 -26.11 22.13
C ILE A 346 56.42 -24.75 22.54
N THR A 347 57.73 -24.63 22.69
CA THR A 347 58.35 -23.37 23.10
C THR A 347 59.75 -23.20 22.54
N ASP A 348 60.17 -21.95 22.36
CA ASP A 348 61.54 -21.52 22.06
C ASP A 348 62.11 -20.63 23.18
N GLU A 349 61.69 -20.89 24.43
CA GLU A 349 61.98 -20.15 25.67
C GLU A 349 61.21 -18.82 25.82
N GLU A 350 60.92 -18.11 24.74
CA GLU A 350 60.20 -16.82 24.76
C GLU A 350 58.71 -16.97 24.38
N ILE A 351 58.42 -17.70 23.29
CA ILE A 351 57.06 -17.96 22.84
C ILE A 351 56.61 -19.33 23.33
N ILE A 352 55.43 -19.40 23.92
CA ILE A 352 54.78 -20.63 24.35
C ILE A 352 53.56 -20.86 23.46
N VAL A 353 53.56 -21.96 22.72
CA VAL A 353 52.44 -22.41 21.89
C VAL A 353 51.80 -23.63 22.53
N LYS A 354 50.56 -23.51 23.00
CA LYS A 354 49.84 -24.59 23.69
C LYS A 354 48.49 -24.88 23.06
N VAL A 355 48.00 -26.11 23.20
CA VAL A 355 46.67 -26.51 22.73
C VAL A 355 45.57 -25.80 23.54
N LEU A 356 44.46 -25.47 22.89
CA LEU A 356 43.23 -25.08 23.58
C LEU A 356 42.49 -26.34 24.05
N GLU A 357 42.36 -26.53 25.36
CA GLU A 357 41.98 -27.81 25.99
C GLU A 357 40.50 -27.87 26.38
N SER A 358 39.75 -26.78 26.22
CA SER A 358 38.31 -26.75 26.50
C SER A 358 37.54 -25.90 25.50
N ILE A 359 36.25 -26.19 25.33
CA ILE A 359 35.35 -25.37 24.49
C ILE A 359 35.29 -23.91 25.01
N ASP A 360 35.39 -23.72 26.34
CA ASP A 360 35.43 -22.40 26.96
C ASP A 360 36.72 -21.63 26.63
N GLU A 361 37.85 -22.33 26.48
CA GLU A 361 39.09 -21.72 26.00
C GLU A 361 38.97 -21.23 24.56
N TYR A 362 38.32 -21.99 23.65
CA TYR A 362 38.03 -21.50 22.30
C TYR A 362 37.16 -20.23 22.35
N TYR A 363 36.15 -20.20 23.23
CA TYR A 363 35.30 -19.02 23.40
C TYR A 363 36.10 -17.81 23.90
N ASN A 364 36.92 -17.99 24.93
CA ASN A 364 37.72 -16.93 25.53
C ASN A 364 38.81 -16.44 24.58
N GLU A 365 39.50 -17.34 23.86
CA GLU A 365 40.49 -17.01 22.85
C GLU A 365 39.84 -16.15 21.74
N GLY A 366 38.72 -16.62 21.17
CA GLY A 366 37.98 -15.90 20.13
C GLY A 366 37.48 -14.53 20.57
N LYS A 367 36.97 -14.43 21.81
CA LYS A 367 36.51 -13.17 22.39
C LYS A 367 37.67 -12.19 22.64
N THR A 368 38.82 -12.69 23.11
CA THR A 368 39.98 -11.86 23.47
C THR A 368 40.68 -11.31 22.22
N GLN A 369 40.86 -12.17 21.23
CA GLN A 369 41.48 -11.80 19.95
C GLN A 369 40.49 -11.15 18.96
N GLY A 370 39.18 -11.22 19.20
CA GLY A 370 38.18 -10.74 18.26
C GLY A 370 38.18 -11.52 16.94
N ILE A 371 38.41 -12.84 17.04
CA ILE A 371 38.49 -13.79 15.91
C ILE A 371 37.40 -14.87 16.03
N CYS A 372 37.11 -15.56 14.93
CA CYS A 372 35.93 -16.42 14.82
C CYS A 372 36.15 -17.89 15.24
N VAL A 373 37.15 -18.19 16.06
CA VAL A 373 37.56 -19.56 16.40
C VAL A 373 36.47 -20.37 17.12
N PHE A 374 35.71 -19.74 18.04
CA PHE A 374 34.54 -20.36 18.66
C PHE A 374 33.29 -20.26 17.80
N GLY A 375 32.98 -19.05 17.29
CA GLY A 375 31.75 -18.77 16.53
C GLY A 375 31.61 -19.61 15.26
N SER A 376 32.73 -19.99 14.63
CA SER A 376 32.74 -20.87 13.45
C SER A 376 32.85 -22.35 13.81
N GLY A 377 32.86 -22.70 15.10
CA GLY A 377 32.85 -24.08 15.57
C GLY A 377 34.14 -24.86 15.33
N TYR A 378 35.32 -24.23 15.40
CA TYR A 378 36.60 -24.93 15.17
C TYR A 378 36.83 -26.10 16.15
N TYR A 379 36.31 -26.00 17.37
CA TYR A 379 36.33 -27.09 18.35
C TYR A 379 35.59 -28.37 17.86
N LYS A 380 34.70 -28.25 16.86
CA LYS A 380 34.00 -29.38 16.25
C LYS A 380 34.75 -30.03 15.09
N LYS A 381 35.77 -29.37 14.52
CA LYS A 381 36.51 -29.90 13.38
C LYS A 381 37.43 -31.02 13.85
N ALA A 382 37.19 -32.26 13.43
CA ALA A 382 38.02 -33.39 13.86
C ALA A 382 39.47 -33.28 13.34
N ASP A 383 39.64 -32.81 12.11
CA ASP A 383 40.90 -32.81 11.37
C ASP A 383 41.83 -31.62 11.64
N THR A 384 41.47 -30.69 12.52
CA THR A 384 42.34 -29.52 12.81
C THR A 384 42.62 -29.35 14.30
N LEU A 385 43.75 -28.78 14.66
CA LEU A 385 44.15 -28.53 16.04
C LEU A 385 44.40 -27.03 16.22
N ILE A 386 43.74 -26.44 17.20
CA ILE A 386 43.94 -25.02 17.53
C ILE A 386 44.93 -24.90 18.67
N LEU A 387 45.93 -24.06 18.43
CA LEU A 387 46.97 -23.70 19.38
C LEU A 387 46.89 -22.19 19.68
N SER A 388 47.29 -21.81 20.88
CA SER A 388 47.40 -20.44 21.36
C SER A 388 48.88 -20.14 21.57
N ALA A 389 49.43 -19.23 20.76
CA ALA A 389 50.78 -18.72 20.88
C ALA A 389 50.78 -17.52 21.84
N ARG A 390 51.65 -17.55 22.85
CA ARG A 390 51.65 -16.62 23.98
C ARG A 390 53.06 -16.17 24.33
N ILE A 391 53.17 -14.94 24.80
CA ILE A 391 54.36 -14.40 25.47
C ILE A 391 53.91 -13.96 26.86
N GLY A 392 54.41 -14.62 27.90
CA GLY A 392 53.83 -14.52 29.24
C GLY A 392 52.35 -14.93 29.25
N ASP A 393 51.49 -14.08 29.79
CA ASP A 393 50.04 -14.30 29.84
C ASP A 393 49.28 -13.77 28.61
N GLU A 394 49.95 -13.01 27.74
CA GLU A 394 49.34 -12.38 26.57
C GLU A 394 49.26 -13.36 25.40
N ILE A 395 48.09 -13.41 24.77
CA ILE A 395 47.89 -14.16 23.53
C ILE A 395 48.39 -13.30 22.38
N ILE A 396 49.31 -13.83 21.60
CA ILE A 396 49.92 -13.15 20.46
C ILE A 396 49.21 -13.56 19.18
N GLU A 397 49.14 -14.87 18.89
CA GLU A 397 48.39 -15.41 17.75
C GLU A 397 47.68 -16.72 18.09
N THR A 398 46.61 -17.02 17.36
CA THR A 398 45.91 -18.31 17.37
C THR A 398 46.25 -19.06 16.09
N VAL A 399 46.69 -20.30 16.23
CA VAL A 399 47.21 -21.14 15.13
C VAL A 399 46.24 -22.30 14.87
N GLU A 400 45.88 -22.54 13.61
CA GLU A 400 45.22 -23.76 13.16
C GLU A 400 46.22 -24.65 12.43
N VAL A 401 46.37 -25.88 12.91
CA VAL A 401 47.15 -26.94 12.28
C VAL A 401 46.22 -27.97 11.64
N ASP A 402 46.47 -28.34 10.40
CA ASP A 402 45.79 -29.48 9.77
C ASP A 402 46.44 -30.78 10.25
N LEU A 403 45.65 -31.68 10.86
CA LEU A 403 46.14 -32.93 11.45
C LEU A 403 46.48 -34.00 10.40
N ARG A 404 46.08 -33.83 9.14
CA ARG A 404 46.37 -34.76 8.04
C ARG A 404 47.72 -34.46 7.43
N THR A 405 48.04 -33.19 7.22
CA THR A 405 49.33 -32.74 6.66
C THR A 405 50.37 -32.44 7.75
N LEU A 406 49.89 -32.08 8.96
CA LEU A 406 50.69 -31.57 10.09
C LEU A 406 51.36 -30.22 9.79
N GLU A 407 50.69 -29.41 8.97
CA GLU A 407 51.13 -28.06 8.60
C GLU A 407 50.18 -27.00 9.18
N VAL A 408 50.74 -25.83 9.49
CA VAL A 408 49.95 -24.65 9.84
C VAL A 408 49.18 -24.15 8.62
N VAL A 409 47.85 -24.06 8.74
CA VAL A 409 46.96 -23.58 7.67
C VAL A 409 46.44 -22.17 7.91
N GLN A 410 46.35 -21.76 9.17
CA GLN A 410 46.00 -20.39 9.56
C GLN A 410 46.78 -20.00 10.81
N CYS A 411 47.24 -18.75 10.90
CA CYS A 411 47.93 -18.22 12.07
C CYS A 411 47.64 -16.73 12.10
N HIS A 412 46.87 -16.24 13.07
CA HIS A 412 46.58 -14.81 13.15
C HIS A 412 46.40 -14.34 14.58
N GLY A 413 46.78 -13.09 14.83
CA GLY A 413 46.52 -12.37 16.06
C GLY A 413 45.21 -11.59 16.03
N LYS A 414 45.21 -10.48 16.76
CA LYS A 414 43.99 -9.71 17.05
C LYS A 414 43.32 -9.19 15.78
N HIS A 415 42.01 -9.39 15.67
CA HIS A 415 41.21 -9.02 14.52
C HIS A 415 41.69 -9.63 13.18
N ASN A 416 42.27 -10.84 13.24
CA ASN A 416 42.85 -11.55 12.11
C ASN A 416 44.04 -10.80 11.47
N GLN A 417 44.83 -10.09 12.28
CA GLN A 417 46.04 -9.40 11.84
C GLN A 417 47.28 -10.17 12.27
N ASP A 418 48.29 -10.19 11.42
CA ASP A 418 49.57 -10.82 11.70
C ASP A 418 50.39 -9.92 12.64
N THR A 419 51.10 -10.56 13.57
CA THR A 419 52.01 -9.90 14.50
C THR A 419 53.44 -9.94 13.98
N GLU A 420 54.35 -9.22 14.62
CA GLU A 420 55.78 -9.30 14.29
C GLU A 420 56.40 -10.69 14.53
N TYR A 421 55.69 -11.56 15.27
CA TYR A 421 56.09 -12.93 15.57
C TYR A 421 55.50 -13.98 14.61
N HIS A 422 54.68 -13.58 13.63
CA HIS A 422 53.91 -14.47 12.77
C HIS A 422 54.74 -15.59 12.12
N GLU A 423 55.77 -15.22 11.35
CA GLU A 423 56.66 -16.18 10.68
C GLU A 423 57.39 -17.09 11.69
N ARG A 424 57.80 -16.53 12.83
CA ARG A 424 58.47 -17.27 13.90
C ARG A 424 57.55 -18.31 14.53
N ILE A 425 56.26 -17.98 14.74
CA ILE A 425 55.25 -18.88 15.29
C ILE A 425 54.96 -20.03 14.31
N ILE A 426 54.79 -19.73 13.03
CA ILE A 426 54.59 -20.75 11.98
C ILE A 426 55.76 -21.72 11.94
N ASP A 427 56.98 -21.18 11.88
CA ASP A 427 58.22 -21.96 11.87
C ASP A 427 58.35 -22.84 13.11
N LEU A 428 58.05 -22.29 14.28
CA LEU A 428 58.13 -22.99 15.56
C LEU A 428 57.17 -24.18 15.61
N VAL A 429 55.93 -24.00 15.15
CA VAL A 429 54.93 -25.08 15.13
C VAL A 429 55.30 -26.14 14.09
N ASN A 430 55.68 -25.75 12.87
CA ASN A 430 56.06 -26.69 11.80
C ASN A 430 57.31 -27.50 12.16
N LYS A 431 58.36 -26.88 12.75
CA LYS A 431 59.57 -27.59 13.21
C LYS A 431 59.26 -28.64 14.28
N ASN A 432 58.21 -28.42 15.07
CA ASN A 432 57.79 -29.31 16.15
C ASN A 432 56.57 -30.20 15.79
N ALA A 433 56.20 -30.27 14.52
CA ALA A 433 55.06 -31.08 14.04
C ALA A 433 55.16 -32.58 14.43
N ASN A 434 56.37 -33.09 14.66
CA ASN A 434 56.58 -34.45 15.15
C ASN A 434 55.96 -34.70 16.54
N LEU A 435 55.93 -33.69 17.42
CA LEU A 435 55.30 -33.81 18.75
C LEU A 435 53.78 -34.03 18.62
N ILE A 436 53.14 -33.37 17.66
CA ILE A 436 51.72 -33.58 17.34
C ILE A 436 51.52 -35.01 16.78
N ARG A 437 52.41 -35.44 15.87
CA ARG A 437 52.38 -36.78 15.27
C ARG A 437 52.51 -37.91 16.29
N GLU A 438 53.34 -37.74 17.31
CA GLU A 438 53.50 -38.73 18.38
C GLU A 438 52.21 -38.89 19.21
N ARG A 439 51.56 -37.77 19.54
CA ARG A 439 50.25 -37.78 20.23
C ARG A 439 49.14 -38.43 19.40
N MET A 440 49.22 -38.38 18.07
CA MET A 440 48.28 -39.09 17.19
C MET A 440 48.49 -40.60 17.20
N LYS A 441 49.73 -41.08 17.40
CA LYS A 441 50.08 -42.52 17.40
C LYS A 441 49.89 -43.19 18.76
N ALA A 442 49.95 -42.42 19.85
CA ALA A 442 49.84 -42.92 21.22
C ALA A 442 48.39 -43.18 21.69
N ALA A 443 47.40 -42.97 20.82
CA ALA A 443 45.97 -42.97 21.16
C ALA A 443 45.21 -44.15 20.53
#